data_AF-A0A9Q1FH42-F1
#
_entry.id   AF-A0A9Q1FH42-F1
#
_cell.length_a   1.000
_cell.length_b   1.000
_cell.length_c   1.000
_cell.angle_alpha   90.00
_cell.angle_beta   90.00
_cell.angle_gamma   90.00
#
_symmetry.space_group_name_H-M   'P 1'
#
loop_
_entity.id
_entity.type
_entity.pdbx_description
1 polymer ?
#
loop_
_entity_poly.entity_id
_entity_poly.type
_entity_poly.pdbx_seq_one_letter_code
_entity_poly.pdbx_strand_id
1 'polypeptide(L)'
;MAEVMQFILIKDQKKIPIKRAEIVKHVLKEHRHIYPKVIDRVTQTFEQVFGLKLLEIDTKNHVYILINKLEPVPADVCSTNPKMGLLFVILSVIFMKGGVVKESVVWNTLKKLRVEQGEKHEDFGDVKKLITEEFVRQ
;
A
#
# COMPACT_ATOMS: atom_id res chain seq x y z
N MET A 1 -6.11 -12.69 23.57
CA MET A 1 -6.43 -13.13 22.19
C MET A 1 -6.54 -11.93 21.24
N ALA A 2 -7.52 -11.04 21.45
CA ALA A 2 -7.70 -9.83 20.63
C ALA A 2 -6.44 -8.95 20.53
N GLU A 3 -5.74 -8.76 21.66
CA GLU A 3 -4.51 -7.96 21.71
C GLU A 3 -3.37 -8.53 20.84
N VAL A 4 -3.26 -9.87 20.74
CA VAL A 4 -2.24 -10.52 19.90
C VAL A 4 -2.57 -10.33 18.42
N MET A 5 -3.85 -10.47 18.05
CA MET A 5 -4.30 -10.19 16.69
C MET A 5 -4.05 -8.73 16.31
N GLN A 6 -4.41 -7.79 17.19
CA GLN A 6 -4.17 -6.36 16.98
C GLN A 6 -2.68 -6.06 16.82
N PHE A 7 -1.82 -6.63 17.67
CA PHE A 7 -0.37 -6.47 17.58
C PHE A 7 0.17 -6.96 16.23
N ILE A 8 -0.27 -8.14 15.78
CA ILE A 8 0.15 -8.73 14.50
C ILE A 8 -0.30 -7.86 13.32
N LEU A 9 -1.55 -7.39 13.32
CA LEU A 9 -2.08 -6.51 12.27
C LEU A 9 -1.32 -5.18 12.19
N ILE A 10 -0.99 -4.58 13.34
CA ILE A 10 -0.19 -3.35 13.38
C ILE A 10 1.23 -3.58 12.82
N LYS A 11 1.84 -4.73 13.12
CA LYS A 11 3.16 -5.09 12.59
C LYS A 11 3.12 -5.30 11.07
N ASP A 12 2.10 -5.99 10.58
CA ASP A 12 1.89 -6.21 9.15
C ASP A 12 1.65 -4.90 8.39
N GLN A 13 0.84 -3.99 8.94
CA GLN A 13 0.60 -2.67 8.35
C GLN A 13 1.90 -1.87 8.20
N LYS A 14 2.82 -1.99 9.17
CA LYS A 14 4.14 -1.35 9.14
C LYS A 14 5.18 -2.11 8.30
N LYS A 15 4.80 -3.25 7.71
CA LYS A 15 5.69 -4.15 6.96
C LYS A 15 6.89 -4.62 7.78
N ILE A 16 6.68 -4.84 9.08
CA ILE A 16 7.70 -5.32 10.02
C ILE A 16 7.47 -6.81 10.33
N PRO A 17 8.50 -7.67 10.25
CA PRO A 17 8.38 -9.08 10.65
C PRO A 17 7.93 -9.23 12.10
N ILE A 18 7.06 -10.21 12.35
CA ILE A 18 6.49 -10.48 13.66
C ILE A 18 7.36 -11.51 14.38
N LYS A 19 7.90 -11.18 15.55
CA LYS A 19 8.75 -12.10 16.32
C LYS A 19 8.00 -12.66 17.53
N ARG A 20 8.11 -13.97 17.79
CA ARG A 20 7.59 -14.60 19.01
C ARG A 20 8.02 -13.87 20.28
N ALA A 21 9.31 -13.53 20.37
CA ALA A 21 9.86 -12.83 21.53
C ALA A 21 9.16 -11.48 21.79
N GLU A 22 8.76 -10.77 20.73
CA GLU A 22 8.06 -9.49 20.85
C GLU A 22 6.60 -9.67 21.26
N ILE A 23 5.90 -10.68 20.74
CA ILE A 23 4.53 -11.01 21.18
C ILE A 23 4.54 -11.35 22.67
N VAL A 24 5.49 -12.19 23.09
CA VAL A 24 5.63 -12.61 24.49
C VAL A 24 5.98 -11.42 25.38
N LYS A 25 6.90 -10.55 24.96
CA LYS A 25 7.34 -9.39 25.75
C LYS A 25 6.27 -8.32 25.88
N HIS A 26 5.62 -7.93 24.78
CA HIS A 26 4.75 -6.75 24.75
C HIS A 26 3.28 -7.08 25.03
N VAL A 27 2.83 -8.29 24.66
CA VAL A 27 1.42 -8.68 24.77
C VAL A 27 1.20 -9.67 25.91
N LEU A 28 1.84 -10.84 25.89
CA LEU A 28 1.57 -11.88 26.88
C LEU A 28 2.19 -11.63 28.26
N LYS A 29 3.34 -10.94 28.31
CA LYS A 29 4.09 -10.57 29.51
C LYS A 29 4.37 -11.76 30.43
N GLU A 30 3.54 -11.96 31.45
CA GLU A 30 3.65 -13.03 32.46
C GLU A 30 2.97 -14.33 31.99
N HIS A 31 2.01 -14.24 31.07
CA HIS A 31 1.24 -15.36 30.52
C HIS A 31 1.97 -16.04 29.35
N ARG A 32 3.28 -16.26 29.48
CA ARG A 32 4.09 -16.82 28.38
C ARG A 32 3.73 -18.27 28.06
N HIS A 33 3.30 -19.00 29.09
CA HIS A 33 2.96 -20.42 29.02
C HIS A 33 1.75 -20.70 28.11
N ILE A 34 0.83 -19.75 27.94
CA ILE A 34 -0.32 -19.90 27.03
C ILE A 34 0.01 -19.58 25.57
N TYR A 35 1.23 -19.13 25.25
CA TYR A 35 1.61 -18.74 23.89
C TYR A 35 1.22 -19.79 22.83
N PRO A 36 1.52 -21.10 22.99
CA PRO A 36 1.20 -22.10 21.96
C PRO A 36 -0.30 -22.18 21.66
N LYS A 37 -1.14 -22.12 22.70
CA LYS A 37 -2.61 -22.15 22.55
C LYS A 37 -3.16 -20.86 21.94
N VAL A 38 -2.54 -19.72 22.27
CA VAL A 38 -2.93 -18.41 21.74
C VAL A 38 -2.56 -18.30 20.27
N ILE A 39 -1.33 -18.66 19.88
CA ILE A 39 -0.87 -18.52 18.50
C ILE A 39 -1.61 -19.47 17.55
N ASP A 40 -1.94 -20.68 18.00
CA ASP A 40 -2.74 -21.64 17.24
C ASP A 40 -4.13 -21.08 16.91
N ARG A 41 -4.84 -20.60 17.94
CA ARG A 41 -6.15 -19.94 17.77
C ARG A 41 -6.08 -18.67 16.92
N VAL A 42 -5.03 -17.86 17.08
CA VAL A 42 -4.81 -16.65 16.27
C VAL A 42 -4.59 -17.01 14.80
N THR A 43 -3.77 -18.02 14.52
CA THR A 43 -3.53 -18.52 13.16
C THR A 43 -4.83 -18.99 12.51
N GLN A 44 -5.62 -19.80 13.23
CA GLN A 44 -6.93 -20.25 12.78
C GLN A 44 -7.89 -19.09 12.51
N THR A 45 -7.93 -18.09 13.40
CA THR A 45 -8.80 -16.92 13.24
C THR A 45 -8.39 -16.08 12.04
N PHE A 46 -7.09 -15.84 11.84
CA PHE A 46 -6.61 -15.13 10.66
C PHE A 46 -7.02 -15.84 9.37
N GLU A 47 -6.89 -17.16 9.33
CA GLU A 47 -7.20 -17.94 8.14
C GLU A 47 -8.71 -17.99 7.87
N GLN A 48 -9.52 -18.26 8.89
CA GLN A 48 -10.97 -18.48 8.74
C GLN A 48 -11.79 -17.19 8.67
N VAL A 49 -11.38 -16.13 9.38
CA VAL A 49 -12.16 -14.88 9.49
C VAL A 49 -11.61 -13.79 8.60
N PHE A 50 -10.29 -13.65 8.52
CA PHE A 50 -9.64 -12.56 7.79
C PHE A 50 -9.15 -12.97 6.39
N GLY A 51 -9.12 -14.26 6.08
CA GLY A 51 -8.50 -14.76 4.85
C GLY A 51 -6.99 -14.47 4.79
N LEU A 52 -6.33 -14.45 5.94
CA LEU A 52 -4.89 -14.15 6.08
C LEU A 52 -4.16 -15.39 6.62
N LYS A 53 -2.98 -15.69 6.10
CA LYS A 53 -2.12 -16.78 6.57
C LYS A 53 -0.95 -16.23 7.36
N LEU A 54 -0.81 -16.65 8.61
CA LEU A 54 0.41 -16.42 9.37
C LEU A 54 1.46 -17.46 8.93
N LEU A 55 2.52 -17.01 8.24
CA LEU A 55 3.60 -17.86 7.73
C LEU A 55 4.87 -17.65 8.56
N GLU A 56 5.46 -18.75 9.04
CA GLU A 56 6.78 -18.72 9.67
C GLU A 56 7.88 -18.75 8.60
N ILE A 57 8.73 -17.71 8.59
CA ILE A 57 9.84 -17.56 7.63
C ILE A 57 11.20 -17.94 8.22
N ASP A 58 11.31 -17.92 9.56
CA ASP A 58 12.51 -18.32 10.28
C ASP A 58 12.11 -19.09 11.54
N THR A 59 12.34 -20.40 11.49
CA THR A 59 12.05 -21.32 12.58
C THR A 59 13.02 -21.20 13.75
N LYS A 60 14.24 -20.68 13.54
CA LYS A 60 15.24 -20.50 14.61
C LYS A 60 14.86 -19.36 15.54
N ASN A 61 14.42 -18.25 14.96
CA ASN A 61 14.04 -17.06 15.71
C ASN A 61 12.51 -16.90 15.89
N HIS A 62 11.73 -17.84 15.36
CA HIS A 62 10.26 -17.80 15.33
C HIS A 62 9.75 -16.46 14.80
N VAL A 63 10.09 -16.20 13.54
CA VAL A 63 9.71 -14.99 12.81
C VAL A 63 8.60 -15.32 11.83
N TYR A 64 7.55 -14.50 11.85
CA TYR A 64 6.35 -14.67 11.06
C TYR A 64 6.08 -13.46 10.18
N ILE A 65 5.38 -13.71 9.08
CA ILE A 65 4.75 -12.70 8.21
C ILE A 65 3.28 -13.05 8.01
N LEU A 66 2.47 -12.07 7.66
CA LEU A 66 1.07 -12.27 7.31
C LEU A 66 0.94 -12.21 5.79
N ILE A 67 0.30 -13.23 5.21
CA ILE A 67 0.08 -13.34 3.75
C ILE A 67 -1.41 -13.26 3.48
N ASN A 68 -1.80 -12.38 2.56
CA ASN A 68 -3.18 -12.32 2.10
C ASN A 68 -3.50 -13.54 1.22
N LYS A 69 -4.50 -14.33 1.61
CA LYS A 69 -5.03 -15.45 0.83
C LYS A 69 -6.35 -15.12 0.12
N LEU A 70 -6.93 -13.96 0.40
CA LEU A 70 -8.09 -13.49 -0.35
C LEU A 70 -7.66 -13.31 -1.81
N GLU A 71 -8.57 -13.63 -2.73
CA GLU A 71 -8.35 -13.32 -4.12
C GLU A 71 -8.00 -11.84 -4.24
N PRO A 72 -6.90 -11.50 -4.94
CA PRO A 72 -6.61 -10.10 -5.19
C PRO A 72 -7.85 -9.51 -5.83
N VAL A 73 -8.43 -8.50 -5.18
CA VAL A 73 -9.47 -7.69 -5.80
C VAL A 73 -8.90 -7.31 -7.16
N PRO A 74 -9.62 -7.56 -8.27
CA PRO A 74 -9.17 -7.18 -9.59
C PRO A 74 -8.67 -5.76 -9.47
N ALA A 75 -7.44 -5.52 -9.89
CA ALA A 75 -6.84 -4.19 -9.84
C ALA A 75 -7.77 -3.15 -10.47
N ASP A 76 -8.76 -3.58 -11.27
CA ASP A 76 -9.84 -2.80 -11.84
C ASP A 76 -10.72 -1.97 -10.89
N VAL A 77 -10.91 -2.34 -9.62
CA VAL A 77 -11.68 -1.47 -8.71
C VAL A 77 -10.85 -0.24 -8.29
N CYS A 78 -9.53 -0.35 -8.39
CA CYS A 78 -8.57 0.72 -8.18
C CYS A 78 -7.65 0.89 -9.39
N SER A 79 -8.15 0.57 -10.61
CA SER A 79 -7.47 0.89 -11.86
C SER A 79 -7.78 2.35 -12.07
N THR A 80 -7.19 3.18 -11.20
CA THR A 80 -7.02 4.58 -11.50
C THR A 80 -6.26 4.57 -12.81
N ASN A 81 -7.00 4.76 -13.90
CA ASN A 81 -6.45 4.98 -15.22
C ASN A 81 -5.21 5.85 -15.01
N PRO A 82 -3.99 5.42 -15.40
CA PRO A 82 -2.77 6.14 -15.06
C PRO A 82 -2.88 7.63 -15.43
N LYS A 83 -3.65 7.95 -16.49
CA LYS A 83 -4.02 9.31 -16.88
C LYS A 83 -4.76 10.09 -15.78
N MET A 84 -5.65 9.46 -15.00
CA MET A 84 -6.29 10.08 -13.83
C MET A 84 -5.27 10.43 -12.74
N GLY A 85 -4.28 9.57 -12.51
CA GLY A 85 -3.18 9.87 -11.59
C GLY A 85 -2.42 11.13 -12.03
N LEU A 86 -2.08 11.21 -13.31
CA LEU A 86 -1.45 12.39 -13.90
C LEU A 86 -2.33 13.65 -13.81
N LEU A 87 -3.63 13.52 -14.05
CA LEU A 87 -4.61 14.62 -13.92
C LEU A 87 -4.64 15.14 -12.48
N PHE A 88 -4.71 14.27 -11.47
CA PHE A 88 -4.70 14.67 -10.06
C PHE A 88 -3.40 15.39 -9.67
N VAL A 89 -2.26 14.97 -10.20
CA VAL A 89 -0.98 15.67 -10.00
C VAL A 89 -1.04 17.08 -10.57
N ILE A 90 -1.52 17.24 -11.81
CA ILE A 90 -1.64 18.56 -12.45
C ILE A 90 -2.60 19.47 -11.68
N LEU A 91 -3.78 18.96 -11.30
CA LEU A 91 -4.75 19.69 -10.47
C LEU A 91 -4.16 20.10 -9.12
N SER A 92 -3.38 19.24 -8.49
CA SER A 92 -2.70 19.54 -7.23
C SER A 92 -1.69 20.68 -7.39
N VAL A 93 -0.92 20.70 -8.49
CA VAL A 93 0.03 21.78 -8.79
C VAL A 93 -0.71 23.10 -9.02
N ILE A 94 -1.81 23.08 -9.78
CA ILE A 94 -2.65 24.25 -10.02
C ILE A 94 -3.21 24.78 -8.69
N PHE A 95 -3.77 23.90 -7.88
CA PHE A 95 -4.33 24.24 -6.57
C PHE A 95 -3.28 24.85 -5.63
N MET A 96 -2.10 24.22 -5.51
CA MET A 96 -0.98 24.72 -4.70
C MET A 96 -0.46 26.10 -5.15
N LYS A 97 -0.72 26.50 -6.41
CA LYS A 97 -0.32 27.81 -6.97
C LYS A 97 -1.43 28.86 -6.93
N GLY A 98 -2.55 28.59 -6.26
CA GLY A 98 -3.66 29.54 -6.13
C GLY A 98 -4.63 29.51 -7.31
N GLY A 99 -4.74 28.36 -7.99
CA GLY A 99 -5.76 28.11 -9.01
C GLY A 99 -5.37 28.48 -10.44
N VAL A 100 -4.38 29.36 -10.64
CA VAL A 100 -3.88 29.71 -11.98
C VAL A 100 -2.38 29.55 -12.03
N VAL A 101 -1.88 28.83 -13.03
CA VAL A 101 -0.46 28.56 -13.20
C VAL A 101 -0.07 28.64 -14.68
N LYS A 102 1.13 29.13 -14.96
CA LYS A 102 1.70 29.10 -16.32
C LYS A 102 2.00 27.66 -16.72
N GLU A 103 1.76 27.33 -17.98
CA GLU A 103 2.02 26.01 -18.57
C GLU A 103 3.46 25.52 -18.31
N SER A 104 4.44 26.42 -18.39
CA SER A 104 5.85 26.10 -18.14
C SER A 104 6.13 25.57 -16.72
N VAL A 105 5.35 25.97 -15.72
CA VAL A 105 5.49 25.48 -14.35
C VAL A 105 4.92 24.06 -14.22
N VAL A 106 3.84 23.76 -14.94
CA VAL A 106 3.29 22.41 -15.03
C VAL A 106 4.31 21.49 -15.71
N TRP A 107 4.83 21.88 -16.88
CA TRP A 107 5.86 21.12 -17.59
C TRP A 107 7.14 20.92 -16.77
N ASN A 108 7.62 21.95 -16.06
CA ASN A 108 8.77 21.81 -15.18
C ASN A 108 8.52 20.83 -14.01
N THR A 109 7.28 20.75 -13.52
CA THR A 109 6.91 19.81 -12.47
C THR A 109 6.82 18.39 -13.01
N LEU A 110 6.22 18.22 -14.19
CA LEU A 110 6.14 16.94 -14.89
C LEU A 110 7.52 16.40 -15.28
N LYS A 111 8.43 17.28 -15.72
CA LYS A 111 9.82 16.91 -16.01
C LYS A 111 10.55 16.35 -14.77
N LYS A 112 10.28 16.89 -13.57
CA LYS A 112 10.81 16.33 -12.31
C LYS A 112 10.24 14.93 -11.98
N LEU A 113 9.06 14.62 -12.52
CA LEU A 113 8.42 13.31 -12.44
C LEU A 113 8.79 12.39 -13.62
N ARG A 114 9.78 12.79 -14.45
CA ARG A 114 10.22 12.08 -15.67
C ARG A 114 9.15 11.96 -16.75
N VAL A 115 8.19 12.87 -16.73
CA VAL A 115 7.15 13.01 -17.76
C VAL A 115 7.55 14.17 -18.66
N GLU A 116 8.04 13.87 -19.87
CA GLU A 116 8.54 14.86 -20.82
C GLU A 116 7.63 15.02 -22.05
N GLN A 117 7.67 16.21 -22.63
CA GLN A 117 6.98 16.52 -23.89
C GLN A 117 7.84 16.06 -25.07
N GLY A 118 7.32 15.15 -25.91
CA GLY A 118 7.95 14.77 -27.18
C GLY A 118 8.11 13.27 -27.42
N GLU A 119 8.16 12.47 -26.36
CA GLU A 119 8.21 11.01 -26.46
C GLU A 119 6.87 10.40 -26.02
N LYS A 120 6.49 9.28 -26.65
CA LYS A 120 5.32 8.51 -26.21
C LYS A 120 5.69 7.80 -24.92
N HIS A 121 5.04 8.17 -23.83
CA HIS A 121 5.16 7.48 -22.56
C HIS A 121 4.41 6.15 -22.62
N GLU A 122 4.95 5.09 -22.03
CA GLU A 122 4.33 3.75 -22.03
C GLU A 122 2.91 3.79 -21.45
N ASP A 123 2.72 4.49 -20.33
CA ASP A 123 1.40 4.62 -19.67
C ASP A 123 0.52 5.78 -20.17
N PHE A 124 1.10 6.85 -20.73
CA PHE A 124 0.36 8.10 -21.03
C PHE A 124 0.23 8.40 -22.53
N GLY A 125 0.99 7.72 -23.40
CA GLY A 125 1.04 8.02 -24.82
C GLY A 125 1.64 9.40 -25.10
N ASP A 126 1.00 10.17 -25.99
CA ASP A 126 1.39 11.56 -26.27
C ASP A 126 0.94 12.48 -25.12
N VAL A 127 1.86 12.72 -24.19
CA VAL A 127 1.62 13.52 -22.99
C VAL A 127 1.18 14.94 -23.32
N LYS A 128 1.69 15.54 -24.41
CA LYS A 128 1.31 16.89 -24.83
C LYS A 128 -0.16 16.90 -25.23
N LYS A 129 -0.55 15.99 -26.11
CA LYS A 129 -1.94 15.84 -26.55
C LYS A 129 -2.87 15.51 -25.38
N LEU A 130 -2.45 14.62 -24.49
CA LEU A 130 -3.20 14.23 -23.30
C LEU A 130 -3.53 15.46 -22.43
N ILE A 131 -2.54 16.31 -22.14
CA ILE A 131 -2.72 17.46 -21.25
C ILE A 131 -3.49 18.59 -21.92
N THR A 132 -3.17 18.92 -23.18
CA THR A 132 -3.73 20.10 -23.86
C THR A 132 -5.07 19.84 -24.53
N GLU A 133 -5.39 18.58 -24.87
CA GLU A 133 -6.63 18.22 -25.56
C GLU A 133 -7.52 17.32 -24.70
N GLU A 134 -7.02 16.17 -24.23
CA GLU A 134 -7.88 15.20 -23.53
C GLU A 134 -8.36 15.75 -22.18
N PHE A 135 -7.46 16.27 -21.32
CA PHE A 135 -7.83 16.82 -20.02
C PHE A 135 -8.61 18.14 -20.09
N VAL A 136 -8.54 18.86 -21.21
CA VAL A 136 -9.30 20.10 -21.43
C VAL A 136 -10.72 19.81 -21.94
N ARG A 137 -10.91 18.68 -22.64
CA ARG A 137 -12.21 18.28 -23.21
C ARG A 137 -13.08 17.45 -22.25
N GLN A 138 -12.48 16.90 -21.19
CA GLN A 138 -13.21 16.26 -20.09
C GLN A 138 -13.93 17.31 -19.25
#